data_AF-A0A6T8NIK8-F1
#
_entry.id   AF-A0A6T8NIK8-F1
#
_cell.length_a   1.000
_cell.length_b   1.000
_cell.length_c   1.000
_cell.angle_alpha   90.00
_cell.angle_beta   90.00
_cell.angle_gamma   90.00
#
_symmetry.space_group_name_H-M   'P 1'
#
loop_
_entity.id
_entity.type
_entity.pdbx_description
1 polymer ?
#
loop_
_entity_poly.entity_id
_entity_poly.type
_entity_poly.pdbx_seq_one_letter_code
_entity_poly.pdbx_strand_id
1 'polypeptide(L)'
;YTSPDAPAAGTPQRKELVSRVEGHMFFYIHAMRLGWGSSVHAEAGGALRLMLAVQEDSDRELAQVGRMGLELCATSTHNPAVVTHLVDTAEDVHSTTDSWRVRSACLDFVREAGHTFGLHSELRGRCMAMVQEKGLLDPVPEVRQNASASLAGFLRMAGSEHIRSIIANAPKPRRRGGKAPGEGKTDEERAGMLVRRHAKTLGLAACVLSHPTELPEWMSDAVGSLCRLQGDDTMITAVVSKTVGEFKKSHQDVWDFVKTTWSEDDLQLLSDVSGTHSYYS
;
A
#
# COMPACT_ATOMS: atom_id res chain seq x y z
N TYR A 1 1.41 18.93 3.30
CA TYR A 1 2.12 20.20 3.50
C TYR A 1 1.38 21.32 2.76
N THR A 2 0.20 21.69 3.24
CA THR A 2 -0.30 23.05 3.01
C THR A 2 0.29 23.89 4.13
N SER A 3 1.31 24.70 3.81
CA SER A 3 1.82 25.67 4.78
C SER A 3 0.62 26.52 5.24
N PRO A 4 0.42 26.72 6.55
CA PRO A 4 -0.63 27.60 7.06
C PRO A 4 -0.53 29.03 6.53
N ASP A 5 0.64 29.40 5.96
CA ASP A 5 0.92 30.69 5.32
C ASP A 5 0.74 30.67 3.79
N ALA A 6 0.21 29.58 3.21
CA ALA A 6 0.02 29.49 1.77
C ALA A 6 -1.03 30.51 1.29
N PRO A 7 -0.74 31.30 0.24
CA PRO A 7 -1.71 32.26 -0.28
C PRO A 7 -3.04 31.61 -0.66
N ALA A 8 -4.14 32.33 -0.46
CA ALA A 8 -5.48 31.83 -0.74
C ALA A 8 -5.65 31.43 -2.21
N ALA A 9 -6.47 30.41 -2.47
CA ALA A 9 -6.75 29.93 -3.81
C ALA A 9 -7.26 31.06 -4.73
N GLY A 10 -6.81 31.06 -5.99
CA GLY A 10 -7.20 32.06 -7.00
C GLY A 10 -6.44 33.40 -6.92
N THR A 11 -5.66 33.66 -5.87
CA THR A 11 -4.86 34.90 -5.75
C THR A 11 -3.67 34.91 -6.71
N PRO A 12 -3.20 36.09 -7.17
CA PRO A 12 -1.97 36.20 -7.96
C PRO A 12 -0.75 35.56 -7.28
N GLN A 13 -0.64 35.73 -5.96
CA GLN A 13 0.43 35.17 -5.15
C GLN A 13 0.37 33.63 -5.12
N ARG A 14 -0.83 33.04 -5.06
CA ARG A 14 -0.98 31.58 -5.16
C ARG A 14 -0.57 31.09 -6.55
N LYS A 15 -0.96 31.78 -7.62
CA LYS A 15 -0.57 31.43 -8.99
C LYS A 15 0.94 31.47 -9.17
N GLU A 16 1.59 32.52 -8.68
CA GLU A 16 3.05 32.65 -8.72
C GLU A 16 3.75 31.54 -7.93
N LEU A 17 3.25 31.21 -6.73
CA LEU A 17 3.77 30.10 -5.94
C LEU A 17 3.65 28.77 -6.69
N VAL A 18 2.49 28.49 -7.30
CA VAL A 18 2.26 27.28 -8.09
C VAL A 18 3.23 27.22 -9.28
N SER A 19 3.37 28.30 -10.05
CA SER A 19 4.33 28.35 -11.16
C SER A 19 5.78 28.15 -10.72
N ARG A 20 6.15 28.63 -9.53
CA ARG A 20 7.48 28.36 -8.96
C ARG A 20 7.67 26.89 -8.58
N VAL A 21 6.65 26.26 -7.97
CA VAL A 21 6.67 24.83 -7.62
C VAL A 21 6.78 23.98 -8.88
N GLU A 22 5.96 24.26 -9.89
CA GLU A 22 6.03 23.64 -11.21
C GLU A 22 7.42 23.78 -11.82
N GLY A 23 7.97 24.99 -11.84
CA GLY A 23 9.31 25.25 -12.37
C GLY A 23 10.39 24.38 -11.71
N HIS A 24 10.35 24.21 -10.38
CA HIS A 24 11.30 23.35 -9.66
C HIS A 24 11.10 21.87 -9.99
N MET A 25 9.85 21.40 -10.05
CA MET A 25 9.55 20.02 -10.41
C MET A 25 9.99 19.72 -11.84
N PHE A 26 9.66 20.59 -12.81
CA PHE A 26 10.07 20.43 -14.20
C PHE A 26 11.58 20.49 -14.36
N PHE A 27 12.26 21.42 -13.69
CA PHE A 27 13.73 21.47 -13.69
C PHE A 27 14.33 20.12 -13.28
N TYR A 28 13.91 19.56 -12.14
CA TYR A 28 14.40 18.29 -11.66
C TYR A 28 14.05 17.13 -12.60
N ILE A 29 12.78 17.05 -13.05
CA ILE A 29 12.31 16.01 -13.98
C ILE A 29 13.11 16.05 -15.29
N HIS A 30 13.33 17.23 -15.87
CA HIS A 30 14.09 17.38 -17.09
C HIS A 30 15.56 17.03 -16.90
N ALA A 31 16.19 17.45 -15.80
CA ALA A 31 17.56 17.06 -15.48
C ALA A 31 17.71 15.53 -15.42
N MET A 32 16.80 14.84 -14.74
CA MET A 32 16.78 13.38 -14.66
C MET A 32 16.58 12.74 -16.05
N ARG A 33 15.61 13.21 -16.85
CA ARG A 33 15.32 12.68 -18.20
C ARG A 33 16.47 12.87 -19.19
N LEU A 34 17.23 13.95 -19.05
CA LEU A 34 18.37 14.27 -19.90
C LEU A 34 19.67 13.59 -19.45
N GLY A 35 19.65 12.79 -18.38
CA GLY A 35 20.83 12.07 -17.86
C GLY A 35 21.71 12.90 -16.93
N TRP A 36 21.27 14.09 -16.52
CA TRP A 36 21.99 14.99 -15.61
C TRP A 36 21.61 14.79 -14.14
N GLY A 37 21.04 13.63 -13.77
CA GLY A 37 20.58 13.35 -12.41
C GLY A 37 21.65 13.57 -11.34
N SER A 38 22.91 13.25 -11.67
CA SER A 38 24.06 13.50 -10.78
C SER A 38 24.29 14.96 -10.43
N SER A 39 23.88 15.87 -11.31
CA SER A 39 24.04 17.32 -11.14
C SER A 39 22.95 17.95 -10.27
N VAL A 40 21.88 17.21 -9.97
CA VAL A 40 20.72 17.69 -9.17
C VAL A 40 20.51 16.86 -7.90
N HIS A 41 21.53 16.12 -7.46
CA HIS A 41 21.44 15.28 -6.26
C HIS A 41 21.18 16.08 -4.97
N ALA A 42 21.71 17.31 -4.84
CA ALA A 42 21.54 18.12 -3.64
C ALA A 42 20.08 18.62 -3.49
N GLU A 43 19.36 18.66 -4.59
CA GLU A 43 18.01 19.19 -4.76
C GLU A 43 16.97 18.07 -4.68
N ALA A 44 17.41 16.81 -4.72
CA ALA A 44 16.54 15.63 -4.78
C ALA A 44 15.55 15.56 -3.61
N GLY A 45 16.00 15.80 -2.38
CA GLY A 45 15.10 15.82 -1.21
C GLY A 45 14.07 16.95 -1.27
N GLY A 46 14.47 18.14 -1.72
CA GLY A 46 13.57 19.28 -1.90
C GLY A 46 12.54 19.03 -3.01
N ALA A 47 12.99 18.49 -4.14
CA ALA A 47 12.14 18.11 -5.26
C ALA A 47 11.12 17.03 -4.85
N LEU A 48 11.55 15.99 -4.13
CA LEU A 48 10.68 14.93 -3.63
C LEU A 48 9.58 15.50 -2.71
N ARG A 49 9.93 16.40 -1.79
CA ARG A 49 8.95 17.05 -0.89
C ARG A 49 7.89 17.82 -1.67
N LEU A 50 8.28 18.55 -2.72
CA LEU A 50 7.33 19.26 -3.58
C LEU A 50 6.42 18.30 -4.36
N MET A 51 7.01 17.26 -4.97
CA MET A 51 6.25 16.25 -5.73
C MET A 51 5.27 15.46 -4.85
N LEU A 52 5.63 15.18 -3.60
CA LEU A 52 4.75 14.61 -2.59
C LEU A 52 3.67 15.61 -2.15
N ALA A 53 4.04 16.86 -1.87
CA ALA A 53 3.09 17.88 -1.43
C ALA A 53 1.99 18.16 -2.45
N VAL A 54 2.31 18.22 -3.75
CA VAL A 54 1.29 18.47 -4.79
C VAL A 54 0.25 17.34 -4.94
N GLN A 55 0.43 16.19 -4.28
CA GLN A 55 -0.58 15.12 -4.29
C GLN A 55 -1.85 15.47 -3.51
N GLU A 56 -1.81 16.48 -2.65
CA GLU A 56 -3.01 17.01 -2.00
C GLU A 56 -3.71 18.11 -2.79
N ASP A 57 -3.12 18.58 -3.90
CA ASP A 57 -3.66 19.71 -4.66
C ASP A 57 -4.96 19.33 -5.39
N SER A 58 -5.84 20.32 -5.54
CA SER A 58 -7.09 20.19 -6.29
C SER A 58 -6.86 20.09 -7.80
N ASP A 59 -5.76 20.66 -8.30
CA ASP A 59 -5.36 20.55 -9.69
C ASP A 59 -4.81 19.14 -9.99
N ARG A 60 -5.58 18.39 -10.77
CA ARG A 60 -5.25 17.00 -11.11
C ARG A 60 -4.08 16.89 -12.08
N GLU A 61 -3.86 17.89 -12.94
CA GLU A 61 -2.74 17.90 -13.88
C GLU A 61 -1.44 18.13 -13.11
N LEU A 62 -1.43 19.10 -12.18
CA LEU A 62 -0.30 19.34 -11.29
C LEU A 62 0.05 18.11 -10.44
N ALA A 63 -0.96 17.48 -9.83
CA ALA A 63 -0.77 16.27 -9.07
C ALA A 63 -0.22 15.12 -9.94
N GLN A 64 -0.68 15.01 -11.20
CA GLN A 64 -0.18 14.03 -12.16
C GLN A 64 1.29 14.26 -12.51
N VAL A 65 1.70 15.50 -12.77
CA VAL A 65 3.12 15.85 -13.00
C VAL A 65 3.97 15.47 -11.78
N GLY A 66 3.47 15.76 -10.57
CA GLY A 66 4.11 15.32 -9.33
C GLY A 66 4.31 13.80 -9.27
N ARG A 67 3.28 13.00 -9.60
CA ARG A 67 3.38 11.52 -9.63
C ARG A 67 4.44 11.02 -10.61
N MET A 68 4.45 11.58 -11.82
CA MET A 68 5.47 11.23 -12.82
C MET A 68 6.89 11.56 -12.31
N GLY A 69 7.03 12.66 -11.58
CA GLY A 69 8.29 13.02 -10.92
C GLY A 69 8.71 12.01 -9.85
N LEU A 70 7.78 11.55 -9.00
CA LEU A 70 8.03 10.52 -7.99
C LEU A 70 8.50 9.21 -8.62
N GLU A 71 7.80 8.75 -9.67
CA GLU A 71 8.15 7.53 -10.42
C GLU A 71 9.55 7.64 -11.03
N LEU A 72 9.87 8.79 -11.64
CA LEU A 72 11.19 9.04 -12.20
C LEU A 72 12.29 9.07 -11.11
N CYS A 73 12.02 9.67 -9.96
CA CYS A 73 12.95 9.67 -8.82
C CYS A 73 13.26 8.23 -8.38
N ALA A 74 12.22 7.41 -8.22
CA ALA A 74 12.33 6.04 -7.74
C ALA A 74 13.10 5.13 -8.72
N THR A 75 12.86 5.29 -10.02
CA THR A 75 13.39 4.38 -11.06
C THR A 75 14.74 4.80 -11.64
N SER A 76 15.10 6.08 -11.57
CA SER A 76 16.29 6.62 -12.24
C SER A 76 17.45 6.96 -11.30
N THR A 77 17.23 6.95 -9.99
CA THR A 77 18.28 7.26 -9.00
C THR A 77 19.02 6.00 -8.60
N HIS A 78 20.31 5.93 -8.94
CA HIS A 78 21.14 4.75 -8.68
C HIS A 78 22.20 4.97 -7.60
N ASN A 79 22.41 6.22 -7.16
CA ASN A 79 23.36 6.53 -6.11
C ASN A 79 22.78 6.11 -4.73
N PRO A 80 23.41 5.18 -3.99
CA PRO A 80 22.86 4.65 -2.74
C PRO A 80 22.60 5.71 -1.66
N ALA A 81 23.47 6.72 -1.56
CA ALA A 81 23.31 7.80 -0.59
C ALA A 81 22.10 8.68 -0.93
N VAL A 82 21.88 8.95 -2.22
CA VAL A 82 20.72 9.72 -2.69
C VAL A 82 19.43 8.93 -2.48
N VAL A 83 19.41 7.64 -2.82
CA VAL A 83 18.19 6.84 -2.59
C VAL A 83 17.86 6.71 -1.11
N THR A 84 18.87 6.51 -0.26
CA THR A 84 18.68 6.50 1.20
C THR A 84 18.07 7.83 1.67
N HIS A 85 18.63 8.94 1.22
CA HIS A 85 18.11 10.28 1.55
C HIS A 85 16.66 10.50 1.06
N LEU A 86 16.30 9.99 -0.12
CA LEU A 86 14.94 10.07 -0.65
C LEU A 86 13.96 9.22 0.17
N VAL A 87 14.36 8.01 0.59
CA VAL A 87 13.55 7.17 1.47
C VAL A 87 13.38 7.82 2.84
N ASP A 88 14.45 8.37 3.43
CA ASP A 88 14.39 9.11 4.69
C ASP A 88 13.43 10.31 4.59
N THR A 89 13.47 11.01 3.44
CA THR A 89 12.57 12.13 3.17
C THR A 89 11.11 11.67 3.05
N ALA A 90 10.84 10.55 2.38
CA ALA A 90 9.48 9.99 2.30
C ALA A 90 8.96 9.52 3.66
N GLU A 91 9.81 8.90 4.48
CA GLU A 91 9.49 8.47 5.85
C GLU A 91 9.14 9.67 6.76
N ASP A 92 9.92 10.76 6.65
CA ASP A 92 9.69 12.02 7.36
C ASP A 92 8.38 12.68 6.92
N VAL A 93 8.16 12.83 5.60
CA VAL A 93 6.93 13.42 5.06
C VAL A 93 5.70 12.60 5.45
N HIS A 94 5.76 11.27 5.35
CA HIS A 94 4.66 10.40 5.77
C HIS A 94 4.32 10.59 7.25
N SER A 95 5.31 10.79 8.11
CA SER A 95 5.13 10.90 9.56
C SER A 95 4.65 12.28 10.01
N THR A 96 4.83 13.31 9.18
CA THR A 96 4.55 14.71 9.51
C THR A 96 3.35 15.30 8.79
N THR A 97 2.86 14.67 7.72
CA THR A 97 1.75 15.20 6.91
C THR A 97 0.37 14.73 7.39
N ASP A 98 -0.56 15.68 7.51
CA ASP A 98 -1.98 15.37 7.79
C ASP A 98 -2.73 14.85 6.55
N SER A 99 -2.21 15.13 5.36
CA SER A 99 -2.85 14.73 4.11
C SER A 99 -2.66 13.25 3.81
N TRP A 100 -3.76 12.50 3.83
CA TRP A 100 -3.76 11.07 3.52
C TRP A 100 -3.33 10.79 2.07
N ARG A 101 -3.57 11.71 1.13
CA ARG A 101 -3.10 11.60 -0.27
C ARG A 101 -1.58 11.65 -0.35
N VAL A 102 -0.97 12.52 0.44
CA VAL A 102 0.50 12.61 0.56
C VAL A 102 1.06 11.36 1.23
N ARG A 103 0.43 10.86 2.30
CA ARG A 103 0.84 9.59 2.94
C ARG A 103 0.75 8.41 1.95
N SER A 104 -0.34 8.33 1.18
CA SER A 104 -0.51 7.33 0.13
C SER A 104 0.60 7.41 -0.92
N ALA A 105 0.93 8.62 -1.39
CA ALA A 105 2.00 8.82 -2.36
C ALA A 105 3.40 8.47 -1.82
N CYS A 106 3.64 8.66 -0.52
CA CYS A 106 4.88 8.19 0.11
C CYS A 106 5.00 6.66 0.02
N LEU A 107 3.89 5.92 0.22
CA LEU A 107 3.86 4.46 0.09
C LEU A 107 4.12 4.03 -1.36
N ASP A 108 3.52 4.71 -2.33
CA ASP A 108 3.78 4.46 -3.76
C ASP A 108 5.24 4.67 -4.13
N PHE A 109 5.83 5.76 -3.62
CA PHE A 109 7.24 6.07 -3.84
C PHE A 109 8.16 4.98 -3.26
N VAL A 110 7.97 4.58 -2.00
CA VAL A 110 8.84 3.56 -1.39
C VAL A 110 8.64 2.17 -2.00
N ARG A 111 7.44 1.85 -2.49
CA ARG A 111 7.18 0.64 -3.28
C ARG A 111 8.05 0.64 -4.54
N GLU A 112 7.98 1.72 -5.32
CA GLU A 112 8.73 1.83 -6.58
C GLU A 112 10.25 1.86 -6.36
N ALA A 113 10.70 2.60 -5.34
CA ALA A 113 12.11 2.62 -4.95
C ALA A 113 12.57 1.22 -4.51
N GLY A 114 11.75 0.51 -3.73
CA GLY A 114 11.97 -0.84 -3.23
C GLY A 114 12.13 -1.91 -4.33
N HIS A 115 11.44 -1.71 -5.47
CA HIS A 115 11.48 -2.59 -6.64
C HIS A 115 12.67 -2.32 -7.56
N THR A 116 13.22 -1.12 -7.53
CA THR A 116 14.37 -0.78 -8.37
C THR A 116 15.61 -1.54 -7.88
N PHE A 117 16.17 -2.38 -8.77
CA PHE A 117 17.15 -3.45 -8.52
C PHE A 117 18.48 -3.02 -7.84
N GLY A 118 18.70 -1.73 -7.61
CA GLY A 118 19.91 -1.18 -7.01
C GLY A 118 19.89 -1.10 -5.47
N LEU A 119 18.76 -1.39 -4.81
CA LEU A 119 18.69 -1.28 -3.36
C LEU A 119 19.31 -2.48 -2.64
N HIS A 120 20.24 -2.17 -1.73
CA HIS A 120 20.75 -3.09 -0.72
C HIS A 120 19.57 -3.73 0.03
N SER A 121 19.67 -5.02 0.37
CA SER A 121 18.60 -5.79 1.02
C SER A 121 18.01 -5.09 2.26
N GLU A 122 18.85 -4.34 2.97
CA GLU A 122 18.49 -3.53 4.12
C GLU A 122 17.49 -2.40 3.79
N LEU A 123 17.72 -1.61 2.74
CA LEU A 123 16.82 -0.50 2.40
C LEU A 123 15.48 -1.02 1.90
N ARG A 124 15.47 -2.14 1.16
CA ARG A 124 14.22 -2.82 0.79
C ARG A 124 13.45 -3.27 2.03
N GLY A 125 14.15 -3.83 3.02
CA GLY A 125 13.59 -4.21 4.31
C GLY A 125 12.97 -3.01 5.04
N ARG A 126 13.65 -1.86 5.04
CA ARG A 126 13.12 -0.60 5.59
C ARG A 126 11.85 -0.13 4.87
N CYS A 127 11.83 -0.11 3.53
CA CYS A 127 10.64 0.26 2.77
C CYS A 127 9.46 -0.68 3.08
N MET A 128 9.71 -1.99 3.13
CA MET A 128 8.68 -2.97 3.50
C MET A 128 8.18 -2.75 4.94
N ALA A 129 9.08 -2.48 5.89
CA ALA A 129 8.73 -2.17 7.28
C ALA A 129 7.86 -0.90 7.36
N MET A 130 8.19 0.16 6.62
CA MET A 130 7.34 1.37 6.55
C MET A 130 5.92 1.04 6.08
N VAL A 131 5.78 0.21 5.04
CA VAL A 131 4.46 -0.23 4.53
C VAL A 131 3.69 -1.02 5.58
N GLN A 132 4.36 -1.94 6.31
CA GLN A 132 3.71 -2.80 7.31
C GLN A 132 3.36 -2.06 8.61
N GLU A 133 4.27 -1.22 9.11
CA GLU A 133 4.18 -0.59 10.43
C GLU A 133 3.44 0.75 10.41
N LYS A 134 3.51 1.48 9.29
CA LYS A 134 2.82 2.77 9.13
C LYS A 134 1.64 2.66 8.17
N GLY A 135 1.85 2.13 6.97
CA GLY A 135 0.82 2.10 5.93
C GLY A 135 -0.40 1.24 6.28
N LEU A 136 -0.20 -0.02 6.68
CA LEU A 136 -1.30 -0.92 7.04
C LEU A 136 -2.06 -0.49 8.30
N LEU A 137 -1.44 0.32 9.16
CA LEU A 137 -2.03 0.84 10.39
C LEU A 137 -2.53 2.28 10.27
N ASP A 138 -2.53 2.86 9.06
CA ASP A 138 -3.01 4.22 8.83
C ASP A 138 -4.48 4.37 9.25
N PRO A 139 -4.89 5.49 9.86
CA PRO A 139 -6.30 5.73 10.20
C PRO A 139 -7.22 5.71 8.98
N VAL A 140 -6.73 6.09 7.80
CA VAL A 140 -7.52 6.18 6.56
C VAL A 140 -7.53 4.83 5.81
N PRO A 141 -8.71 4.23 5.57
CA PRO A 141 -8.83 2.94 4.88
C PRO A 141 -8.16 2.88 3.51
N GLU A 142 -8.22 3.96 2.74
CA GLU A 142 -7.65 4.10 1.40
C GLU A 142 -6.12 3.96 1.44
N VAL A 143 -5.46 4.57 2.44
CA VAL A 143 -4.01 4.43 2.65
C VAL A 143 -3.68 2.99 3.03
N ARG A 144 -4.47 2.34 3.87
CA ARG A 144 -4.28 0.92 4.23
C ARG A 144 -4.41 0.01 3.00
N GLN A 145 -5.39 0.25 2.14
CA GLN A 145 -5.56 -0.50 0.90
C GLN A 145 -4.36 -0.32 -0.05
N ASN A 146 -3.84 0.91 -0.18
CA ASN A 146 -2.64 1.15 -0.96
C ASN A 146 -1.40 0.45 -0.36
N ALA A 147 -1.27 0.48 0.97
CA ALA A 147 -0.22 -0.24 1.69
C ALA A 147 -0.28 -1.74 1.42
N SER A 148 -1.48 -2.33 1.38
CA SER A 148 -1.68 -3.75 1.04
C SER A 148 -1.19 -4.08 -0.37
N ALA A 149 -1.53 -3.24 -1.36
CA ALA A 149 -1.07 -3.41 -2.74
C ALA A 149 0.45 -3.29 -2.84
N SER A 150 1.03 -2.33 -2.11
CA SER A 150 2.48 -2.14 -2.02
C SER A 150 3.18 -3.34 -1.39
N LEU A 151 2.62 -3.87 -0.30
CA LEU A 151 3.15 -5.06 0.38
C LEU A 151 3.15 -6.28 -0.54
N ALA A 152 2.12 -6.50 -1.35
CA ALA A 152 2.08 -7.62 -2.29
C ALA A 152 3.29 -7.62 -3.24
N GLY A 153 3.69 -6.43 -3.71
CA GLY A 153 4.90 -6.25 -4.52
C GLY A 153 6.19 -6.60 -3.78
N PHE A 154 6.30 -6.27 -2.50
CA PHE A 154 7.46 -6.67 -1.68
C PHE A 154 7.48 -8.17 -1.39
N LEU A 155 6.32 -8.76 -1.10
CA LEU A 155 6.20 -10.18 -0.76
C LEU A 155 6.55 -11.10 -1.92
N ARG A 156 6.37 -10.67 -3.17
CA ARG A 156 6.84 -11.39 -4.36
C ARG A 156 8.36 -11.61 -4.35
N MET A 157 9.10 -10.71 -3.70
CA MET A 157 10.56 -10.78 -3.57
C MET A 157 11.01 -11.30 -2.20
N ALA A 158 10.08 -11.58 -1.29
CA ALA A 158 10.36 -12.03 0.07
C ALA A 158 10.48 -13.56 0.13
N GLY A 159 11.19 -14.05 1.15
CA GLY A 159 11.22 -15.49 1.43
C GLY A 159 9.90 -16.00 2.02
N SER A 160 9.57 -17.26 1.76
CA SER A 160 8.36 -17.92 2.25
C SER A 160 8.17 -17.86 3.77
N GLU A 161 9.27 -17.79 4.54
CA GLU A 161 9.21 -17.66 6.01
C GLU A 161 8.53 -16.35 6.45
N HIS A 162 8.80 -15.24 5.76
CA HIS A 162 8.16 -13.96 6.08
C HIS A 162 6.65 -14.02 5.77
N ILE A 163 6.28 -14.61 4.64
CA ILE A 163 4.88 -14.82 4.26
C ILE A 163 4.17 -15.71 5.28
N ARG A 164 4.76 -16.85 5.67
CA ARG A 164 4.23 -17.74 6.71
C ARG A 164 4.06 -17.03 8.05
N SER A 165 4.95 -16.10 8.41
CA SER A 165 4.80 -15.30 9.63
C SER A 165 3.56 -14.39 9.59
N ILE A 166 3.22 -13.82 8.43
CA ILE A 166 2.00 -13.01 8.24
C ILE A 166 0.77 -13.91 8.36
N ILE A 167 0.79 -15.08 7.72
CA ILE A 167 -0.28 -16.08 7.78
C ILE A 167 -0.50 -16.55 9.22
N ALA A 168 0.56 -16.88 9.95
CA ALA A 168 0.47 -17.29 11.36
C ALA A 168 -0.12 -16.20 12.27
N ASN A 169 0.06 -14.93 11.90
CA ASN A 169 -0.47 -13.76 12.62
C ASN A 169 -1.88 -13.34 12.19
N ALA A 170 -2.54 -14.11 11.32
CA ALA A 170 -3.89 -13.90 10.83
C ALA A 170 -4.89 -13.56 11.95
N PRO A 171 -5.90 -12.72 11.68
CA PRO A 171 -7.00 -12.55 12.60
C PRO A 171 -7.71 -13.89 12.82
N LYS A 172 -7.99 -14.24 14.07
CA LYS A 172 -8.84 -15.40 14.37
C LYS A 172 -10.30 -15.08 14.00
N PRO A 173 -11.08 -16.04 13.47
CA PRO A 173 -12.49 -15.84 13.16
C PRO A 173 -13.28 -15.49 14.43
N ARG A 174 -14.32 -14.66 14.30
CA ARG A 174 -15.20 -14.34 15.43
C ARG A 174 -16.04 -15.57 15.78
N ARG A 175 -16.13 -15.91 17.07
CA ARG A 175 -17.01 -16.98 17.54
C ARG A 175 -18.47 -16.55 17.42
N ARG A 176 -19.30 -17.40 16.80
CA ARG A 176 -20.75 -17.20 16.74
C ARG A 176 -21.32 -17.22 18.16
N GLY A 177 -22.01 -16.16 18.57
CA GLY A 177 -22.52 -15.98 19.94
C GLY A 177 -21.47 -15.55 20.98
N GLY A 178 -20.24 -15.21 20.56
CA GLY A 178 -19.25 -14.60 21.44
C GLY A 178 -19.60 -13.16 21.81
N LYS A 179 -19.03 -12.67 22.92
CA LYS A 179 -19.15 -11.27 23.33
C LYS A 179 -18.75 -10.33 22.18
N ALA A 180 -19.48 -9.23 22.03
CA ALA A 180 -19.13 -8.20 21.06
C ALA A 180 -17.68 -7.74 21.29
N PRO A 181 -16.83 -7.69 20.25
CA PRO A 181 -15.45 -7.28 20.44
C PRO A 181 -15.40 -5.84 20.94
N GLY A 182 -14.69 -5.66 22.05
CA GLY A 182 -14.61 -4.37 22.74
C GLY A 182 -15.79 -4.06 23.63
N GLU A 183 -16.55 -5.07 24.09
CA GLU A 183 -17.47 -4.90 25.22
C GLU A 183 -16.72 -4.29 26.43
N GLY A 184 -17.22 -3.16 26.94
CA GLY A 184 -16.57 -2.38 28.00
C GLY A 184 -15.45 -1.45 27.55
N LYS A 185 -15.20 -1.30 26.25
CA LYS A 185 -14.19 -0.40 25.69
C LYS A 185 -14.79 0.89 25.11
N THR A 186 -13.99 1.94 25.13
CA THR A 186 -14.29 3.23 24.48
C THR A 186 -14.45 3.07 22.96
N ASP A 187 -15.09 4.03 22.31
CA ASP A 187 -15.23 4.03 20.84
C ASP A 187 -13.86 4.10 20.15
N GLU A 188 -12.91 4.87 20.70
CA GLU A 188 -11.54 5.00 20.19
C GLU A 188 -10.77 3.67 20.25
N GLU A 189 -10.86 2.96 21.38
CA GLU A 189 -10.25 1.64 21.51
C GLU A 189 -10.86 0.61 20.55
N ARG A 190 -12.18 0.67 20.34
CA ARG A 190 -12.88 -0.18 19.37
C ARG A 190 -12.43 0.11 17.95
N ALA A 191 -12.32 1.38 17.57
CA ALA A 191 -11.79 1.80 16.27
C ALA A 191 -10.34 1.32 16.08
N GLY A 192 -9.47 1.50 17.07
CA GLY A 192 -8.08 1.03 17.03
C GLY A 192 -7.96 -0.50 16.90
N MET A 193 -8.82 -1.27 17.57
CA MET A 193 -8.88 -2.72 17.41
C MET A 193 -9.31 -3.13 15.99
N LEU A 194 -10.30 -2.43 15.43
CA LEU A 194 -10.81 -2.68 14.09
C LEU A 194 -9.75 -2.35 13.02
N VAL A 195 -9.01 -1.25 13.18
CA VAL A 195 -7.86 -0.89 12.32
C VAL A 195 -6.80 -1.99 12.34
N ARG A 196 -6.38 -2.45 13.53
CA ARG A 196 -5.39 -3.54 13.65
C ARG A 196 -5.87 -4.85 13.05
N ARG A 197 -7.16 -5.16 13.19
CA ARG A 197 -7.76 -6.36 12.59
C ARG A 197 -7.74 -6.28 11.06
N HIS A 198 -8.13 -5.14 10.51
CA HIS A 198 -8.10 -4.91 9.06
C HIS A 198 -6.69 -4.86 8.49
N ALA A 199 -5.72 -4.28 9.21
CA ALA A 199 -4.30 -4.31 8.84
C ALA A 199 -3.81 -5.75 8.63
N LYS A 200 -4.14 -6.66 9.56
CA LYS A 200 -3.82 -8.08 9.45
C LYS A 200 -4.55 -8.78 8.29
N THR A 201 -5.83 -8.45 8.07
CA THR A 201 -6.58 -8.96 6.90
C THR A 201 -5.95 -8.51 5.58
N LEU A 202 -5.56 -7.24 5.48
CA LEU A 202 -4.85 -6.71 4.32
C LEU A 202 -3.46 -7.34 4.15
N GLY A 203 -2.75 -7.63 5.24
CA GLY A 203 -1.52 -8.41 5.19
C GLY A 203 -1.72 -9.78 4.55
N LEU A 204 -2.78 -10.50 4.93
CA LEU A 204 -3.14 -11.77 4.27
C LEU A 204 -3.52 -11.58 2.80
N ALA A 205 -4.28 -10.52 2.49
CA ALA A 205 -4.63 -10.20 1.12
C ALA A 205 -3.38 -9.95 0.26
N ALA A 206 -2.39 -9.23 0.80
CA ALA A 206 -1.11 -9.02 0.15
C ALA A 206 -0.35 -10.33 -0.09
N CYS A 207 -0.39 -11.29 0.85
CA CYS A 207 0.19 -12.62 0.65
C CYS A 207 -0.45 -13.32 -0.55
N VAL A 208 -1.78 -13.41 -0.61
CA VAL A 208 -2.49 -14.08 -1.71
C VAL A 208 -2.20 -13.40 -3.05
N LEU A 209 -2.25 -12.07 -3.10
CA LEU A 209 -2.11 -11.32 -4.36
C LEU A 209 -0.67 -11.15 -4.83
N SER A 210 0.32 -11.50 -4.00
CA SER A 210 1.75 -11.42 -4.38
C SER A 210 2.14 -12.45 -5.46
N HIS A 211 1.39 -13.55 -5.57
CA HIS A 211 1.64 -14.68 -6.47
C HIS A 211 0.38 -14.97 -7.32
N PRO A 212 0.08 -14.15 -8.34
CA PRO A 212 -1.20 -14.23 -9.08
C PRO A 212 -1.33 -15.47 -9.99
N THR A 213 -0.22 -16.14 -10.32
CA THR A 213 -0.22 -17.27 -11.27
C THR A 213 0.47 -18.51 -10.70
N GLU A 214 0.91 -18.44 -9.45
CA GLU A 214 1.72 -19.48 -8.81
C GLU A 214 0.98 -19.98 -7.57
N LEU A 215 1.07 -21.29 -7.31
CA LEU A 215 0.45 -21.93 -6.15
C LEU A 215 1.51 -22.47 -5.20
N PRO A 216 2.18 -21.59 -4.43
CA PRO A 216 3.10 -22.03 -3.39
C PRO A 216 2.35 -22.77 -2.27
N GLU A 217 3.07 -23.62 -1.53
CA GLU A 217 2.49 -24.50 -0.49
C GLU A 217 1.68 -23.75 0.59
N TRP A 218 2.03 -22.49 0.88
CA TRP A 218 1.34 -21.66 1.87
C TRP A 218 0.06 -20.99 1.34
N MET A 219 -0.24 -21.09 0.04
CA MET A 219 -1.35 -20.38 -0.60
C MET A 219 -2.72 -20.80 -0.06
N SER A 220 -2.93 -22.12 0.12
CA SER A 220 -4.18 -22.65 0.69
C SER A 220 -4.42 -22.11 2.10
N ASP A 221 -3.37 -22.07 2.94
CA ASP A 221 -3.46 -21.56 4.31
C ASP A 221 -3.83 -20.07 4.35
N ALA A 222 -3.24 -19.27 3.46
CA ALA A 222 -3.53 -17.84 3.34
C ALA A 222 -4.98 -17.59 2.91
N VAL A 223 -5.43 -18.28 1.85
CA VAL A 223 -6.79 -18.16 1.31
C VAL A 223 -7.83 -18.68 2.29
N GLY A 224 -7.62 -19.86 2.87
CA GLY A 224 -8.50 -20.42 3.89
C GLY A 224 -8.61 -19.52 5.12
N SER A 225 -7.51 -18.89 5.53
CA SER A 225 -7.51 -17.92 6.64
C SER A 225 -8.31 -16.66 6.32
N LEU A 226 -8.29 -16.17 5.07
CA LEU A 226 -9.15 -15.07 4.62
C LEU A 226 -10.62 -15.47 4.58
N CYS A 227 -10.95 -16.62 3.98
CA CYS A 227 -12.33 -17.08 3.86
C CYS A 227 -13.00 -17.26 5.24
N ARG A 228 -12.25 -17.68 6.26
CA ARG A 228 -12.74 -17.77 7.65
C ARG A 228 -13.13 -16.41 8.27
N LEU A 229 -12.72 -15.29 7.66
CA LEU A 229 -13.11 -13.93 8.07
C LEU A 229 -14.41 -13.46 7.40
N GLN A 230 -15.04 -14.30 6.59
CA GLN A 230 -16.37 -14.01 6.05
C GLN A 230 -17.39 -13.82 7.19
N GLY A 231 -18.21 -12.78 7.09
CA GLY A 231 -19.20 -12.44 8.14
C GLY A 231 -18.62 -11.67 9.34
N ASP A 232 -17.39 -11.15 9.21
CA ASP A 232 -16.86 -10.14 10.14
C ASP A 232 -17.42 -8.74 9.81
N ASP A 233 -16.76 -7.70 10.32
CA ASP A 233 -17.03 -6.31 9.97
C ASP A 233 -17.09 -6.09 8.44
N THR A 234 -17.93 -5.15 8.00
CA THR A 234 -18.19 -4.90 6.57
C THR A 234 -16.91 -4.59 5.81
N MET A 235 -15.98 -3.84 6.41
CA MET A 235 -14.71 -3.51 5.77
C MET A 235 -13.78 -4.72 5.63
N ILE A 236 -13.83 -5.68 6.56
CA ILE A 236 -13.07 -6.93 6.49
C ILE A 236 -13.67 -7.84 5.42
N THR A 237 -14.99 -7.99 5.43
CA THR A 237 -15.71 -8.81 4.44
C THR A 237 -15.47 -8.29 3.02
N ALA A 238 -15.43 -6.97 2.82
CA ALA A 238 -15.09 -6.37 1.53
C ALA A 238 -13.68 -6.75 1.02
N VAL A 239 -12.68 -6.78 1.91
CA VAL A 239 -11.33 -7.24 1.56
C VAL A 239 -11.35 -8.72 1.19
N VAL A 240 -12.02 -9.56 1.98
CA VAL A 240 -12.12 -11.01 1.72
C VAL A 240 -12.75 -11.27 0.35
N SER A 241 -13.93 -10.70 0.07
CA SER A 241 -14.62 -10.89 -1.21
C SER A 241 -13.78 -10.41 -2.40
N LYS A 242 -13.14 -9.24 -2.29
CA LYS A 242 -12.27 -8.71 -3.34
C LYS A 242 -11.08 -9.63 -3.60
N THR A 243 -10.34 -10.01 -2.57
CA THR A 243 -9.15 -10.83 -2.70
C THR A 243 -9.47 -12.23 -3.23
N VAL A 244 -10.53 -12.87 -2.73
CA VAL A 244 -10.94 -14.20 -3.21
C VAL A 244 -11.38 -14.13 -4.68
N GLY A 245 -12.09 -13.07 -5.08
CA GLY A 245 -12.46 -12.85 -6.47
C GLY A 245 -11.24 -12.69 -7.38
N GLU A 246 -10.26 -11.89 -6.97
CA GLU A 246 -9.00 -11.70 -7.70
C GLU A 246 -8.17 -12.99 -7.77
N PHE A 247 -8.10 -13.77 -6.69
CA PHE A 247 -7.45 -15.08 -6.66
C PHE A 247 -8.08 -16.03 -7.68
N LYS A 248 -9.41 -16.21 -7.65
CA LYS A 248 -10.13 -17.09 -8.59
C LYS A 248 -9.90 -16.66 -10.04
N LYS A 249 -9.97 -15.36 -10.32
CA LYS A 249 -9.74 -14.80 -11.66
C LYS A 249 -8.32 -15.08 -12.16
N SER A 250 -7.32 -14.91 -11.31
CA SER A 250 -5.91 -15.02 -11.68
C SER A 250 -5.42 -16.47 -11.77
N HIS A 251 -6.06 -17.39 -11.06
CA HIS A 251 -5.72 -18.82 -11.03
C HIS A 251 -6.67 -19.70 -11.85
N GLN A 252 -7.46 -19.10 -12.74
CA GLN A 252 -8.46 -19.81 -13.54
C GLN A 252 -7.86 -20.95 -14.37
N ASP A 253 -6.67 -20.74 -14.93
CA ASP A 253 -5.99 -21.72 -15.79
C ASP A 253 -5.46 -22.93 -15.01
N VAL A 254 -5.20 -22.75 -13.70
CA VAL A 254 -4.71 -23.80 -12.80
C VAL A 254 -5.79 -24.32 -11.84
N TRP A 255 -7.06 -23.96 -12.08
CA TRP A 255 -8.15 -24.24 -11.15
C TRP A 255 -8.41 -25.73 -10.93
N ASP A 256 -8.20 -26.56 -11.95
CA ASP A 256 -8.30 -28.02 -11.81
C ASP A 256 -7.25 -28.58 -10.85
N PHE A 257 -6.04 -28.01 -10.85
CA PHE A 257 -5.00 -28.37 -9.89
C PHE A 257 -5.33 -27.90 -8.46
N VAL A 258 -5.94 -26.73 -8.30
CA VAL A 258 -6.44 -26.24 -7.00
C VAL A 258 -7.44 -27.23 -6.41
N LYS A 259 -8.43 -27.66 -7.21
CA LYS A 259 -9.49 -28.59 -6.76
C LYS A 259 -8.97 -29.97 -6.33
N THR A 260 -7.84 -30.42 -6.88
CA THR A 260 -7.27 -31.73 -6.55
C THR A 260 -6.25 -31.68 -5.43
N THR A 261 -5.63 -30.51 -5.20
CA THR A 261 -4.54 -30.35 -4.22
C THR A 261 -5.02 -29.79 -2.88
N TRP A 262 -6.08 -28.97 -2.89
CA TRP A 262 -6.58 -28.34 -1.66
C TRP A 262 -7.54 -29.25 -0.92
N SER A 263 -7.68 -29.01 0.39
CA SER A 263 -8.62 -29.74 1.23
C SER A 263 -10.07 -29.43 0.85
N GLU A 264 -10.98 -30.38 1.07
CA GLU A 264 -12.41 -30.17 0.85
C GLU A 264 -12.96 -28.99 1.69
N ASP A 265 -12.46 -28.83 2.93
CA ASP A 265 -12.83 -27.74 3.81
C ASP A 265 -12.44 -26.36 3.23
N ASP A 266 -11.24 -26.22 2.66
CA ASP A 266 -10.78 -24.96 2.06
C ASP A 266 -11.56 -24.64 0.77
N LEU A 267 -11.87 -25.66 -0.03
CA LEU A 267 -12.71 -25.51 -1.23
C LEU A 267 -14.14 -25.11 -0.87
N GLN A 268 -14.70 -25.66 0.22
CA GLN A 268 -16.01 -25.28 0.72
C GLN A 268 -16.03 -23.82 1.18
N LEU A 269 -15.04 -23.41 1.98
CA LEU A 269 -14.87 -22.02 2.43
C LEU A 269 -14.77 -21.04 1.24
N LEU A 270 -14.04 -21.42 0.19
CA LEU A 270 -13.96 -20.65 -1.05
C LEU A 270 -15.29 -20.53 -1.80
N SER A 271 -16.12 -21.58 -1.75
CA SER A 271 -17.46 -21.58 -2.35
C SER A 271 -18.39 -20.64 -1.59
N ASP A 272 -18.37 -20.69 -0.25
CA ASP A 272 -19.23 -19.92 0.64
C ASP A 272 -19.04 -18.40 0.46
N VAL A 273 -17.80 -17.94 0.25
CA VAL A 273 -17.53 -16.52 -0.03
C VAL A 273 -18.17 -16.07 -1.35
N SER A 274 -18.13 -16.91 -2.39
CA SER A 274 -18.69 -16.56 -3.71
C SER A 274 -20.21 -16.62 -3.77
N GLY A 275 -20.86 -17.43 -2.94
CA GLY A 275 -22.32 -17.48 -2.82
C GLY A 275 -22.94 -16.18 -2.29
N THR A 276 -22.13 -15.25 -1.74
CA THR A 276 -22.61 -13.98 -1.17
C THR A 276 -22.77 -12.84 -2.16
N HIS A 277 -22.51 -13.03 -3.46
CA HIS A 277 -22.87 -12.06 -4.50
C HIS A 277 -24.38 -12.08 -4.77
N SER A 278 -25.15 -11.53 -3.82
CA SER A 278 -26.55 -11.16 -3.97
C SER A 278 -26.65 -9.93 -4.91
N TYR A 279 -26.62 -10.20 -6.21
CA TYR A 279 -27.23 -9.35 -7.23
C TYR A 279 -28.34 -10.09 -8.01
N TYR A 280 -28.47 -11.40 -7.76
CA TYR A 280 -29.55 -12.24 -8.29
C TYR A 280 -30.26 -12.94 -7.12
N SER A 281 -30.94 -12.15 -6.30
CA SER A 281 -31.91 -12.63 -5.30
C SER A 281 -32.94 -11.55 -5.09
#